data_AF-A0A359DCM7-F1
#
_entry.id   AF-A0A359DCM7-F1
#
_cell.length_a   1.000
_cell.length_b   1.000
_cell.length_c   1.000
_cell.angle_alpha   90.00
_cell.angle_beta   90.00
_cell.angle_gamma   90.00
#
_symmetry.space_group_name_H-M   'P 1'
#
loop_
_entity.id
_entity.type
_entity.pdbx_description
1 polymer ?
#
loop_
_entity_poly.entity_id
_entity_poly.type
_entity_poly.pdbx_seq_one_letter_code
_entity_poly.pdbx_strand_id
1 'polypeptide(L)' 'DLANGEQETSVNAKFVFIGAGGGALKLLQQSGIPEADGYAGFPVGGQFLVTKNPAIVAQHQAKVYGLASVGSPPMSVP' A
#
# COMPACT_ATOMS: atom_id res chain seq x y z
N ASP A 1 -8.38 -16.89 -4.55
CA ASP A 1 -8.99 -16.19 -5.69
C ASP A 1 -10.45 -15.98 -5.36
N LEU A 2 -10.88 -14.75 -5.14
CA LEU A 2 -12.28 -14.45 -4.78
C LEU A 2 -13.24 -14.63 -5.98
N ALA A 3 -12.72 -14.94 -7.18
CA ALA A 3 -13.51 -15.17 -8.38
C ALA A 3 -13.87 -16.65 -8.64
N ASN A 4 -13.33 -17.62 -7.87
CA ASN A 4 -13.49 -19.05 -8.15
C ASN A 4 -14.71 -19.73 -7.51
N GLY A 5 -15.86 -19.05 -7.47
CA GLY A 5 -17.17 -19.69 -7.24
C GLY A 5 -17.25 -20.68 -6.07
N GLU A 6 -16.75 -20.27 -4.89
CA GLU A 6 -16.77 -21.08 -3.65
C GLU A 6 -15.99 -22.41 -3.69
N GLN A 7 -15.22 -22.70 -4.75
CA GLN A 7 -14.37 -23.89 -4.76
C GLN A 7 -13.13 -23.69 -3.89
N GLU A 8 -13.07 -24.42 -2.78
CA GLU A 8 -11.88 -24.51 -1.96
C GLU A 8 -10.73 -25.18 -2.73
N THR A 9 -9.55 -24.55 -2.69
CA THR A 9 -8.32 -25.10 -3.28
C THR A 9 -7.26 -25.20 -2.20
N SER A 10 -6.59 -26.35 -2.11
CA SER A 10 -5.47 -26.58 -1.20
C SER A 10 -4.14 -26.59 -1.95
N VAL A 11 -3.15 -25.87 -1.44
CA VAL A 11 -1.80 -25.79 -2.01
C VAL A 11 -0.78 -26.07 -0.89
N ASN A 12 0.11 -27.04 -1.10
CA ASN A 12 1.22 -27.31 -0.20
C ASN A 12 2.44 -26.47 -0.59
N ALA A 13 2.96 -25.68 0.34
CA ALA A 13 4.15 -24.86 0.13
C ALA A 13 5.11 -24.98 1.32
N LYS A 14 6.42 -24.91 1.05
CA LYS A 14 7.44 -24.89 2.11
C LYS A 14 7.46 -23.57 2.88
N PHE A 15 7.05 -22.49 2.22
CA PHE A 15 7.04 -21.13 2.75
C PHE A 15 5.88 -20.35 2.14
N VAL A 16 5.26 -19.48 2.94
CA VAL A 16 4.15 -18.62 2.53
C VAL A 16 4.51 -17.19 2.91
N PHE A 17 4.37 -16.28 1.96
CA PHE A 17 4.56 -14.84 2.16
C PHE A 17 3.25 -14.10 1.90
N ILE A 18 2.88 -13.20 2.81
CA ILE A 18 1.65 -12.40 2.71
C ILE A 18 1.97 -11.04 2.08
N GLY A 19 1.84 -10.95 0.75
CA GLY A 19 2.05 -9.72 -0.03
C GLY A 19 0.79 -8.90 -0.33
N ALA A 20 -0.17 -8.83 0.61
CA ALA A 20 -1.52 -8.30 0.34
C ALA A 20 -1.72 -6.79 0.62
N GLY A 21 -0.64 -6.01 0.71
CA GLY A 21 -0.70 -4.57 1.01
C GLY A 21 -1.48 -4.30 2.30
N GLY A 22 -2.45 -3.38 2.26
CA GLY A 22 -3.33 -3.07 3.40
C GLY A 22 -4.15 -4.26 3.93
N GLY A 23 -4.29 -5.34 3.16
CA GLY A 23 -4.97 -6.57 3.57
C GLY A 23 -4.09 -7.58 4.32
N ALA A 24 -2.78 -7.31 4.47
CA ALA A 24 -1.82 -8.29 5.01
C ALA A 24 -2.14 -8.72 6.45
N LEU A 25 -2.53 -7.79 7.32
CA LEU A 25 -2.81 -8.09 8.72
C LEU A 25 -3.95 -9.11 8.89
N LYS A 26 -5.02 -8.98 8.09
CA LYS A 26 -6.16 -9.90 8.16
C LYS A 26 -5.75 -11.32 7.80
N LEU A 27 -4.91 -11.49 6.78
CA LEU A 27 -4.39 -12.80 6.38
C LEU A 27 -3.42 -13.37 7.43
N LEU A 28 -2.61 -12.51 8.07
CA LEU A 28 -1.72 -12.92 9.16
C LEU A 28 -2.52 -13.44 10.36
N GLN A 29 -3.58 -12.74 10.76
CA GLN A 29 -4.47 -13.18 11.84
C GLN A 29 -5.19 -14.50 11.51
N GLN A 30 -5.54 -14.74 10.24
CA GLN A 30 -6.11 -16.01 9.79
C GLN A 30 -5.12 -17.19 9.79
N SER A 31 -3.81 -16.93 9.88
CA SER A 31 -2.81 -17.99 9.92
C SER A 31 -2.81 -18.78 11.23
N GLY A 32 -3.33 -18.20 12.31
CA GLY A 32 -3.40 -18.82 13.63
C GLY A 32 -2.04 -19.02 14.33
N ILE A 33 -0.96 -18.42 13.82
CA ILE A 33 0.36 -18.46 14.47
C ILE A 33 0.39 -17.47 15.66
N PRO A 34 1.12 -17.78 16.75
CA PRO A 34 1.16 -16.91 17.93
C PRO A 34 1.80 -15.54 17.66
N GLU A 35 2.68 -15.43 16.67
CA GLU A 35 3.31 -14.16 16.27
C GLU A 35 2.33 -13.17 15.64
N ALA A 36 1.13 -13.63 15.24
CA ALA A 36 0.07 -12.73 14.79
C ALA A 36 -0.53 -11.93 15.97
N ASP A 37 -0.42 -12.44 17.19
CA ASP A 37 -0.94 -11.78 18.39
C ASP A 37 -0.14 -10.51 18.70
N GLY A 38 -0.83 -9.48 19.16
CA GLY A 38 -0.22 -8.19 19.51
C GLY A 38 0.01 -7.23 18.32
N TYR A 39 -0.27 -7.66 17.08
CA TYR A 39 -0.27 -6.78 15.92
C TYR A 39 -1.66 -6.26 15.58
N ALA A 40 -1.76 -4.95 15.36
CA ALA A 40 -2.96 -4.26 14.93
C ALA A 40 -2.64 -3.34 13.75
N GLY A 41 -3.67 -3.00 12.98
CA GLY A 41 -3.58 -2.11 11.83
C GLY A 41 -4.24 -0.79 12.16
N PHE A 42 -3.56 0.31 11.87
CA PHE A 42 -4.15 1.63 11.90
C PHE A 42 -4.33 2.11 10.45
N PRO A 43 -5.53 1.97 9.87
CA PRO A 43 -5.74 2.35 8.47
C PRO A 43 -5.67 3.88 8.34
N VAL A 44 -4.73 4.35 7.52
CA VAL A 44 -4.60 5.77 7.17
C VAL A 44 -5.15 5.97 5.77
N GLY A 45 -6.19 6.79 5.66
CA GLY A 45 -6.75 7.21 4.37
C GLY A 45 -5.96 8.36 3.77
N GLY A 46 -5.78 8.32 2.44
CA GLY A 46 -5.22 9.43 1.66
C GLY A 46 -6.21 9.86 0.59
N GLN A 47 -6.23 11.14 0.26
CA GLN A 47 -6.97 11.68 -0.88
C GLN A 47 -6.00 12.44 -1.77
N PHE A 48 -6.15 12.25 -3.08
CA PHE A 48 -5.39 12.98 -4.09
C PHE A 48 -6.33 13.97 -4.77
N LEU A 49 -5.97 15.25 -4.72
CA LEU A 49 -6.68 16.31 -5.41
C LEU A 49 -5.83 16.75 -6.60
N VAL A 50 -6.47 16.96 -7.76
CA VAL A 50 -5.78 17.34 -9.00
C VAL A 50 -6.44 18.60 -9.56
N THR A 51 -5.62 19.59 -9.94
CA THR A 51 -6.07 20.80 -10.62
C THR A 51 -5.06 21.22 -11.68
N LYS A 52 -5.56 21.80 -12.78
CA LYS A 52 -4.74 22.46 -13.81
C LYS A 52 -4.84 23.98 -13.76
N ASN A 53 -5.59 24.55 -12.81
CA ASN A 53 -5.81 25.99 -12.72
C ASN A 53 -4.54 26.68 -12.17
N PRO A 54 -3.84 27.51 -12.97
CA PRO A 54 -2.60 28.14 -12.54
C PRO A 54 -2.77 29.07 -11.34
N ALA A 55 -3.94 29.71 -11.20
CA ALA A 55 -4.22 30.62 -10.09
C ALA A 55 -4.36 29.90 -8.74
N ILE A 56 -4.84 28.66 -8.74
CA ILE A 56 -4.90 27.81 -7.54
C ILE A 56 -3.53 27.23 -7.23
N VAL A 57 -2.82 26.76 -8.27
CA VAL A 57 -1.46 26.22 -8.13
C VAL A 57 -0.51 27.26 -7.53
N ALA A 58 -0.60 28.53 -7.96
CA ALA A 58 0.24 29.62 -7.44
C ALA A 58 0.02 29.93 -5.95
N GLN A 59 -1.11 29.50 -5.37
CA GLN A 59 -1.39 29.67 -3.93
C GLN A 59 -0.80 28.55 -3.07
N HIS A 60 -0.27 27.47 -3.67
CA HIS A 60 0.25 26.34 -2.93
C HIS A 60 1.64 26.63 -2.33
N GLN A 61 1.74 26.69 -1.00
CA GLN A 61 3.00 26.92 -0.28
C GLN A 61 3.58 25.65 0.37
N ALA A 62 2.97 24.48 0.18
CA ALA A 62 3.47 23.26 0.85
C ALA A 62 4.68 22.68 0.12
N LYS A 63 5.40 21.79 0.82
CA LYS A 63 6.50 21.00 0.27
C LYS A 63 5.96 20.10 -0.85
N VAL A 64 6.27 20.45 -2.09
CA VAL A 64 5.89 19.70 -3.28
C VAL A 64 6.96 18.64 -3.58
N TYR A 65 6.56 17.39 -3.80
CA TYR A 65 7.41 16.41 -4.47
C TYR A 65 7.31 16.68 -5.97
N GLY A 66 8.36 17.28 -6.53
CA GLY A 66 8.45 17.59 -7.96
C GLY A 66 9.12 16.48 -8.74
N LEU A 67 9.08 16.56 -10.06
CA LEU A 67 9.91 15.72 -10.94
C LEU A 67 11.37 15.93 -10.55
N ALA A 68 12.08 14.83 -10.25
CA ALA A 68 13.52 14.92 -10.01
C ALA A 68 14.23 15.48 -11.24
N SER A 69 15.20 16.37 -11.04
CA SER A 69 16.00 16.90 -12.15
C SER A 69 16.82 15.79 -12.81
N VAL A 70 17.09 15.95 -14.10
CA VAL A 70 17.95 15.03 -14.86
C VAL A 70 19.30 14.92 -14.15
N GLY A 71 19.68 13.70 -13.74
CA GLY A 71 20.92 13.41 -13.01
C GLY A 71 20.74 13.21 -11.49
N SER A 72 19.54 13.38 -10.94
CA SER A 72 19.29 13.07 -9.53
C SER A 72 19.39 11.56 -9.25
N PRO A 73 19.83 11.13 -8.04
CA PRO A 73 19.92 9.71 -7.69
C PRO A 73 18.57 8.99 -7.86
N PRO A 74 18.56 7.71 -8.27
CA PRO A 74 17.33 6.98 -8.64
C PRO A 74 16.30 6.80 -7.52
N MET A 75 16.59 7.21 -6.28
CA MET A 75 15.67 7.17 -5.13
C MET A 75 15.34 8.57 -4.56
N SER A 76 15.54 9.65 -5.33
CA SER A 76 15.39 11.03 -4.83
C SER A 76 13.95 11.54 -4.76
N VAL A 77 12.98 10.77 -5.23
CA VAL A 77 11.54 11.10 -5.21
C VAL A 77 10.72 9.85 -4.88
N PRO A 78 9.90 9.86 -3.82
CA PRO A 78 8.86 8.85 -3.60
C PRO A 78 7.67 9.04 -4.55
#